data_AF-A0A0A9FLV4-F1
#
_entry.id   AF-A0A0A9FLV4-F1
#
_cell.length_a   1.000
_cell.length_b   1.000
_cell.length_c   1.000
_cell.angle_alpha   90.00
_cell.angle_beta   90.00
_cell.angle_gamma   90.00
#
_symmetry.space_group_name_H-M   'P 1'
#
loop_
_entity.id
_entity.type
_entity.pdbx_description
1 polymer ?
#
loop_
_entity_poly.entity_id
_entity_poly.type
_entity_poly.pdbx_seq_one_letter_code
_entity_poly.pdbx_strand_id
1 'polypeptide(L)'
;MASIGRKKKAKDWKFEGDMLAAFHERPELCLKAVCALYRRQTKDEQLEKSTFIHNKQGFNQIHAPRASCIAEFLLDGDPYGPLKKTIRDLEVYDRYALEFCHKVASHYSKQLFAIYQNKEDPYFLP
;
A
#
# COMPACT_ATOMS: atom_id res chain seq x y z
N MET A 1 31.76 -1.93 -23.31
CA MET A 1 30.95 -2.92 -22.58
C MET A 1 29.59 -2.29 -22.29
N ALA A 2 28.58 -2.61 -23.09
CA ALA A 2 27.22 -2.09 -22.89
C ALA A 2 26.45 -3.05 -21.98
N SER A 3 26.18 -2.65 -20.74
CA SER A 3 25.29 -3.38 -19.85
C SER A 3 23.85 -3.18 -20.33
N ILE A 4 23.32 -4.20 -21.01
CA ILE A 4 21.89 -4.30 -21.30
C ILE A 4 21.17 -4.47 -19.95
N GLY A 5 20.74 -3.36 -19.38
CA GLY A 5 19.79 -3.35 -18.28
C GLY A 5 18.46 -3.88 -18.81
N ARG A 6 18.24 -5.20 -18.73
CA ARG A 6 16.90 -5.78 -18.86
C ARG A 6 16.03 -5.08 -17.82
N LYS A 7 15.15 -4.17 -18.24
CA LYS A 7 13.99 -3.79 -17.43
C LYS A 7 13.28 -5.12 -17.13
N LYS A 8 13.46 -5.67 -15.93
CA LYS A 8 12.68 -6.82 -15.45
C LYS A 8 11.23 -6.39 -15.65
N LYS A 9 10.52 -6.99 -16.60
CA LYS A 9 9.06 -6.85 -16.65
C LYS A 9 8.58 -7.19 -15.25
N ALA A 10 7.78 -6.32 -14.64
CA ALA A 10 7.19 -6.61 -13.35
C ALA A 10 6.45 -7.94 -13.49
N LYS A 11 6.88 -8.96 -12.74
CA LYS A 11 6.25 -10.27 -12.81
C LYS A 11 4.87 -10.13 -12.21
N ASP A 12 3.84 -10.49 -12.98
CA ASP A 12 2.49 -10.65 -12.46
C ASP A 12 2.52 -11.55 -11.23
N TRP A 13 1.82 -11.17 -10.16
CA TRP A 13 1.70 -12.00 -8.97
C TRP A 13 0.69 -13.11 -9.24
N LYS A 14 1.13 -14.35 -9.36
CA LYS A 14 0.22 -15.50 -9.59
C LYS A 14 -0.33 -16.01 -8.27
N PHE A 15 0.44 -15.88 -7.21
CA PHE A 15 0.08 -16.28 -5.85
C PHE A 15 0.33 -15.14 -4.86
N GLU A 16 -0.35 -15.18 -3.71
CA GLU A 16 -0.13 -14.25 -2.60
C GLU A 16 1.36 -14.20 -2.18
N GLY A 17 2.04 -15.35 -2.21
CA GLY A 17 3.48 -15.44 -1.94
C GLY A 17 4.36 -14.67 -2.91
N ASP A 18 3.97 -14.56 -4.19
CA ASP A 18 4.73 -13.78 -5.18
C ASP A 18 4.66 -12.28 -4.84
N MET A 19 3.47 -11.82 -4.42
CA MET A 19 3.25 -10.44 -3.99
C MET A 19 4.05 -10.13 -2.71
N LEU A 20 4.02 -11.03 -1.73
CA LEU A 20 4.81 -10.90 -0.50
C LEU A 20 6.33 -10.88 -0.77
N ALA A 21 6.82 -11.70 -1.70
CA ALA A 21 8.22 -11.66 -2.12
C ALA A 21 8.55 -10.31 -2.79
N ALA A 22 7.66 -9.80 -3.65
CA ALA A 22 7.84 -8.52 -4.31
C ALA A 22 7.89 -7.35 -3.31
N PHE A 23 7.10 -7.39 -2.22
CA PHE A 23 7.17 -6.40 -1.14
C PHE A 23 8.57 -6.32 -0.52
N HIS A 24 9.26 -7.45 -0.34
CA HIS A 24 10.64 -7.46 0.18
C HIS A 24 11.66 -6.93 -0.84
N GLU A 25 11.47 -7.22 -2.13
CA GLU A 25 12.37 -6.75 -3.18
C GLU A 25 12.21 -5.25 -3.49
N ARG A 26 10.99 -4.72 -3.34
CA ARG A 26 10.61 -3.37 -3.77
C ARG A 26 9.73 -2.69 -2.71
N PRO A 27 10.34 -1.98 -1.75
CA PRO A 27 9.61 -1.38 -0.63
C PRO A 27 8.54 -0.37 -1.05
N GLU A 28 8.63 0.24 -2.24
CA GLU A 28 7.59 1.13 -2.77
C GLU A 28 6.24 0.43 -2.96
N LEU A 29 6.24 -0.90 -3.14
CA LEU A 29 5.00 -1.69 -3.22
C LEU A 29 4.27 -1.73 -1.88
N CYS A 30 4.97 -1.68 -0.75
CA CYS A 30 4.36 -1.60 0.57
C CYS A 30 3.65 -0.26 0.77
N LEU A 31 4.22 0.84 0.26
CA LEU A 31 3.58 2.15 0.27
C LEU A 31 2.29 2.13 -0.57
N LYS A 32 2.37 1.58 -1.80
CA LYS A 32 1.19 1.40 -2.65
C LYS A 32 0.12 0.52 -2.00
N ALA A 33 0.51 -0.53 -1.28
CA ALA A 33 -0.40 -1.42 -0.58
C ALA A 33 -1.17 -0.68 0.53
N VAL A 34 -0.48 0.15 1.32
CA VAL A 34 -1.14 1.00 2.33
C VAL A 34 -2.14 1.96 1.66
N CYS A 35 -1.75 2.62 0.58
CA CYS A 35 -2.67 3.48 -0.18
C CYS A 35 -3.88 2.70 -0.74
N ALA A 36 -3.67 1.49 -1.26
CA ALA A 36 -4.75 0.66 -1.80
C ALA A 36 -5.77 0.29 -0.72
N LEU A 37 -5.32 -0.09 0.47
CA LEU A 37 -6.19 -0.37 1.63
C LEU A 37 -6.94 0.89 2.08
N TYR A 38 -6.26 2.04 2.12
CA TYR A 38 -6.91 3.30 2.47
C TYR A 38 -8.05 3.66 1.50
N ARG A 39 -7.88 3.40 0.20
CA ARG A 39 -8.94 3.59 -0.81
C ARG A 39 -10.14 2.66 -0.65
N ARG A 40 -10.02 1.58 0.14
CA ARG A 40 -11.13 0.68 0.49
C ARG A 40 -11.92 1.12 1.71
N GLN A 41 -11.44 2.11 2.46
CA GLN A 41 -12.19 2.71 3.56
C GLN A 41 -13.30 3.63 3.02
N THR A 42 -14.35 3.84 3.83
CA THR A 42 -15.35 4.85 3.52
C THR A 42 -14.79 6.26 3.71
N LYS A 43 -15.49 7.28 3.19
CA LYS A 43 -15.09 8.68 3.37
C LYS A 43 -15.02 9.08 4.85
N ASP A 44 -15.94 8.59 5.66
CA ASP A 44 -15.97 8.89 7.10
C ASP A 44 -14.80 8.21 7.82
N GLU A 45 -14.48 6.96 7.47
CA GLU A 45 -13.31 6.25 8.01
C GLU A 45 -11.98 6.92 7.61
N GLN A 46 -11.88 7.45 6.39
CA GLN A 46 -10.74 8.23 5.93
C GLN A 46 -10.60 9.55 6.71
N LEU A 47 -11.71 10.29 6.85
CA LEU A 47 -11.75 11.57 7.55
C LEU A 47 -11.36 11.42 9.03
N GLU A 48 -11.99 10.47 9.71
CA GLU A 48 -11.80 10.21 11.15
C GLU A 48 -10.56 9.35 11.44
N LYS A 49 -9.92 8.81 10.39
CA LYS A 49 -8.74 7.92 10.49
C LYS A 49 -9.01 6.74 11.42
N SER A 50 -10.22 6.18 11.33
CA SER A 50 -10.72 5.13 12.19
C SER A 50 -11.51 4.11 11.37
N THR A 51 -11.81 2.95 11.94
CA THR A 51 -12.64 1.92 11.30
C THR A 51 -13.99 1.88 12.00
N PHE A 52 -15.06 2.16 11.25
CA PHE A 52 -16.43 2.11 11.73
C PHE A 52 -17.20 0.92 11.13
N ILE A 53 -16.81 0.48 9.92
CA ILE A 53 -17.48 -0.60 9.22
C ILE A 53 -16.63 -1.87 9.29
N HIS A 54 -17.22 -2.92 9.85
CA HIS A 54 -16.55 -4.22 10.01
C HIS A 54 -16.78 -5.17 8.82
N ASN A 55 -16.58 -4.67 7.59
CA ASN A 55 -16.72 -5.44 6.35
C ASN A 55 -15.42 -6.12 5.90
N LYS A 56 -14.36 -6.06 6.72
CA LYS A 56 -13.00 -6.57 6.44
C LYS A 56 -12.33 -5.92 5.22
N GLN A 57 -12.76 -4.72 4.85
CA GLN A 57 -12.13 -3.89 3.82
C GLN A 57 -11.35 -2.75 4.48
N GLY A 58 -10.21 -2.37 3.90
CA GLY A 58 -9.32 -1.37 4.44
C GLY A 58 -8.62 -1.82 5.73
N PHE A 59 -8.40 -0.87 6.62
CA PHE A 59 -7.72 -1.09 7.90
C PHE A 59 -8.67 -1.58 8.99
N ASN A 60 -8.12 -2.27 9.98
CA ASN A 60 -8.81 -2.53 11.24
C ASN A 60 -8.60 -1.36 12.21
N GLN A 61 -9.34 -1.35 13.31
CA GLN A 61 -9.28 -0.28 14.31
C GLN A 61 -7.88 -0.01 14.88
N ILE A 62 -7.04 -1.05 14.99
CA ILE A 62 -5.67 -0.92 15.54
C ILE A 62 -4.77 -0.19 14.56
N HIS A 63 -4.86 -0.52 13.27
CA HIS A 63 -4.00 0.03 12.23
C HIS A 63 -4.53 1.35 11.65
N ALA A 64 -5.85 1.58 11.66
CA ALA A 64 -6.49 2.70 10.98
C ALA A 64 -5.87 4.07 11.32
N PRO A 65 -5.63 4.45 12.59
CA PRO A 65 -5.12 5.79 12.90
C PRO A 65 -3.78 6.08 12.22
N ARG A 66 -2.81 5.17 12.37
CA ARG A 66 -1.47 5.37 11.82
C ARG A 66 -1.41 5.12 10.31
N ALA A 67 -2.09 4.08 9.84
CA ALA A 67 -2.07 3.72 8.42
C ALA A 67 -2.78 4.78 7.56
N SER A 68 -3.87 5.38 8.04
CA SER A 68 -4.56 6.46 7.34
C SER A 68 -3.74 7.76 7.31
N CYS A 69 -3.06 8.14 8.40
CA CYS A 69 -2.11 9.27 8.38
C CYS A 69 -1.00 9.08 7.34
N ILE A 70 -0.40 7.88 7.31
CA ILE A 70 0.65 7.55 6.34
C ILE A 70 0.08 7.60 4.91
N ALA A 71 -1.09 7.00 4.67
CA ALA A 71 -1.71 7.00 3.34
C ALA A 71 -2.00 8.41 2.83
N GLU A 72 -2.59 9.28 3.67
CA GLU A 72 -2.85 10.69 3.30
C GLU A 72 -1.57 11.44 2.95
N PHE A 73 -0.51 11.27 3.75
CA PHE A 73 0.80 11.87 3.46
C PHE A 73 1.34 11.38 2.11
N LEU A 74 1.32 10.06 1.89
CA LEU A 74 1.83 9.41 0.68
C LEU A 74 1.09 9.85 -0.60
N LEU A 75 -0.18 10.20 -0.46
CA LEU A 75 -1.07 10.61 -1.55
C LEU A 75 -1.11 12.14 -1.75
N ASP A 76 -0.44 12.91 -0.89
CA ASP A 76 -0.41 14.38 -0.95
C ASP A 76 -1.82 15.01 -0.96
N GLY A 77 -2.74 14.41 -0.20
CA GLY A 77 -4.13 14.86 -0.09
C GLY A 77 -5.07 14.43 -1.22
N ASP A 78 -4.61 13.67 -2.23
CA ASP A 78 -5.47 13.08 -3.26
C ASP A 78 -5.77 11.60 -2.96
N PRO A 79 -6.84 11.28 -2.18
CA PRO A 79 -7.12 9.93 -1.69
C PRO A 79 -7.31 8.91 -2.83
N TYR A 80 -7.74 9.35 -4.02
CA TYR A 80 -8.00 8.49 -5.17
C TYR A 80 -6.93 8.63 -6.27
N GLY A 81 -5.85 9.35 -6.01
CA GLY A 81 -4.73 9.54 -6.92
C GLY A 81 -3.63 8.48 -6.79
N PRO A 82 -2.59 8.53 -7.66
CA PRO A 82 -1.42 7.67 -7.52
C PRO A 82 -0.56 8.07 -6.31
N LEU A 83 0.34 7.18 -5.90
CA LEU A 83 1.40 7.48 -4.93
C LEU A 83 2.19 8.73 -5.37
N LYS A 84 2.31 9.73 -4.48
CA LYS A 84 2.99 11.02 -4.77
C LYS A 84 4.31 11.20 -4.02
N LYS A 85 4.45 10.57 -2.85
CA LYS A 85 5.67 10.66 -2.03
C LYS A 85 6.58 9.46 -2.24
N THR A 86 7.87 9.70 -2.09
CA THR A 86 8.91 8.66 -2.15
C THR A 86 9.18 8.05 -0.77
N ILE A 87 9.97 6.97 -0.73
CA ILE A 87 10.45 6.39 0.53
C ILE A 87 11.22 7.43 1.35
N ARG A 88 12.06 8.25 0.71
CA ARG A 88 12.85 9.28 1.41
C ARG A 88 11.96 10.32 2.07
N ASP A 89 10.91 10.77 1.39
CA ASP A 89 9.94 11.69 1.96
C ASP A 89 9.24 11.06 3.18
N LEU A 90 8.89 9.77 3.07
CA LEU A 90 8.27 9.01 4.15
C LEU A 90 9.20 8.85 5.36
N GLU A 91 10.49 8.58 5.16
CA GLU A 91 11.48 8.45 6.24
C GLU A 91 11.74 9.78 6.97
N VAL A 92 11.69 10.90 6.24
CA VAL A 92 11.76 12.25 6.83
C VAL A 92 10.51 12.56 7.65
N TYR A 93 9.34 12.13 7.16
CA TYR A 93 8.05 12.31 7.85
C TYR A 93 7.94 11.45 9.12
N ASP A 94 8.24 10.15 9.01
CA ASP A 94 8.27 9.18 10.10
C ASP A 94 9.31 8.10 9.79
N ARG A 95 10.44 8.13 10.51
CA ARG A 95 11.57 7.20 10.32
C ARG A 95 11.21 5.72 10.46
N TYR A 96 10.07 5.39 11.07
CA TYR A 96 9.58 4.02 11.23
C TYR A 96 8.39 3.68 10.32
N ALA A 97 7.92 4.63 9.50
CA ALA A 97 6.74 4.40 8.67
C ALA A 97 6.98 3.36 7.57
N LEU A 98 8.21 3.24 7.03
CA LEU A 98 8.49 2.21 6.02
C LEU A 98 8.32 0.79 6.61
N GLU A 99 8.93 0.53 7.76
CA GLU A 99 8.78 -0.76 8.47
C GLU A 99 7.31 -1.03 8.82
N PHE A 100 6.59 0.00 9.27
CA PHE A 100 5.16 -0.10 9.52
C PHE A 100 4.36 -0.44 8.24
N CYS A 101 4.69 0.17 7.10
CA CYS A 101 4.07 -0.16 5.81
C CYS A 101 4.31 -1.62 5.43
N HIS A 102 5.52 -2.15 5.63
CA HIS A 102 5.82 -3.57 5.39
C HIS A 102 4.95 -4.49 6.27
N LYS A 103 4.82 -4.15 7.56
CA LYS A 103 4.00 -4.92 8.51
C LYS A 103 2.53 -4.91 8.11
N VAL A 104 1.99 -3.74 7.77
CA VAL A 104 0.61 -3.59 7.31
C VAL A 104 0.39 -4.35 6.00
N ALA A 105 1.25 -4.16 5.01
CA ALA A 105 1.15 -4.84 3.71
C ALA A 105 1.17 -6.37 3.87
N SER A 106 2.03 -6.89 4.75
CA SER A 106 2.09 -8.32 5.05
C SER A 106 0.85 -8.82 5.79
N HIS A 107 0.36 -8.06 6.77
CA HIS A 107 -0.83 -8.40 7.56
C HIS A 107 -2.11 -8.48 6.70
N TYR A 108 -2.25 -7.58 5.72
CA TYR A 108 -3.42 -7.51 4.83
C TYR A 108 -3.20 -8.18 3.47
N SER A 109 -2.16 -9.00 3.32
CA SER A 109 -1.77 -9.67 2.08
C SER A 109 -2.92 -10.39 1.38
N LYS A 110 -3.77 -11.13 2.08
CA LYS A 110 -4.98 -11.73 1.49
C LYS A 110 -5.93 -10.72 0.85
N GLN A 111 -6.18 -9.60 1.53
CA GLN A 111 -7.07 -8.54 1.01
C GLN A 111 -6.42 -7.85 -0.19
N LEU A 112 -5.13 -7.51 -0.09
CA LEU A 112 -4.36 -6.88 -1.16
C LEU A 112 -4.28 -7.77 -2.40
N PHE A 113 -4.09 -9.06 -2.22
CA PHE A 113 -4.05 -10.01 -3.33
C PHE A 113 -5.40 -10.09 -4.03
N ALA A 114 -6.52 -10.07 -3.29
CA ALA A 114 -7.85 -9.98 -3.86
C ALA A 114 -8.07 -8.67 -4.64
N ILE A 115 -7.65 -7.52 -4.08
CA ILE A 115 -7.70 -6.22 -4.77
C ILE A 115 -6.96 -6.29 -6.11
N TYR A 116 -5.76 -6.87 -6.11
CA TYR A 116 -4.96 -7.05 -7.32
C TYR A 116 -5.64 -7.98 -8.35
N GLN A 117 -6.09 -9.18 -7.92
CA GLN A 117 -6.72 -10.15 -8.82
C GLN A 117 -8.00 -9.60 -9.46
N ASN A 118 -8.79 -8.86 -8.69
CA ASN A 118 -10.03 -8.25 -9.14
C ASN A 118 -9.82 -6.92 -9.87
N LYS A 119 -8.57 -6.41 -9.93
CA LYS A 119 -8.22 -5.10 -10.50
C LYS A 119 -9.02 -3.95 -9.90
N GLU A 120 -9.28 -4.03 -8.59
CA GLU A 120 -10.10 -3.06 -7.85
C GLU A 120 -9.38 -1.73 -7.61
N ASP A 121 -8.05 -1.73 -7.63
CA ASP A 121 -7.23 -0.53 -7.48
C ASP A 121 -6.25 -0.38 -8.66
N PRO A 122 -6.37 0.68 -9.48
CA PRO A 122 -5.53 0.86 -10.67
C PRO A 122 -4.07 1.24 -10.34
N TYR A 123 -3.78 1.63 -9.10
CA TYR A 123 -2.44 2.04 -8.66
C TYR A 123 -1.70 0.94 -7.90
N PHE A 124 -2.39 -0.15 -7.54
CA PHE A 124 -1.81 -1.31 -6.90
C PHE A 124 -1.42 -2.38 -7.92
N LEU A 125 -0.27 -2.13 -8.57
CA LEU A 125 0.29 -2.98 -9.61
C LEU A 125 1.76 -3.34 -9.27
N PRO A 126 2.26 -4.48 -9.77
CA PRO A 126 3.64 -4.92 -9.63
C PRO A 126 4.68 -3.89 -10.09
#